data_AF-A0A3L8C8Y5-F1
#
_entry.id   AF-A0A3L8C8Y5-F1
#
_cell.length_a   1.000
_cell.length_b   1.000
_cell.length_c   1.000
_cell.angle_alpha   90.00
_cell.angle_beta   90.00
_cell.angle_gamma   90.00
#
_symmetry.space_group_name_H-M   'P 1'
#
loop_
_entity.id
_entity.type
_entity.pdbx_description
1 polymer ?
#
loop_
_entity_poly.entity_id
_entity_poly.type
_entity_poly.pdbx_seq_one_letter_code
_entity_poly.pdbx_strand_id
1 'polypeptide(L)'
;MLLDSGKWNSEWGHPLNQWDSMATILEFSSIFLTGLRAMGFLFSKREREAVIHLWRYVGYLMGVEERVLPANEEDSMRALYHVMATVCEPDEDTLKLGQSLAKAPPTLDGDTPVMKRLGTIEQTLRAGYTRYVLGDVAGDRLGLPNNRAAKYFWPAQVPLRVGSELLRKSIPGANQLLIKLGEKAAAEQFLQRIKVTRADTSFTPVSSLAR
;
A
#
# COMPACT_ATOMS: atom_id res chain seq x y z
N MET A 1 25.55 -4.95 -8.92
CA MET A 1 25.13 -5.82 -7.79
C MET A 1 24.06 -6.84 -8.20
N LEU A 2 22.83 -6.44 -8.55
CA LEU A 2 21.79 -7.40 -8.97
C LEU A 2 22.13 -8.09 -10.29
N LEU A 3 22.63 -7.35 -11.29
CA LEU A 3 23.11 -7.93 -12.55
C LEU A 3 24.27 -8.91 -12.35
N ASP A 4 25.16 -8.63 -11.40
CA ASP A 4 26.33 -9.47 -11.11
C ASP A 4 25.98 -10.69 -10.23
N SER A 5 24.72 -10.83 -9.79
CA SER A 5 24.31 -11.89 -8.87
C SER A 5 24.23 -13.28 -9.51
N GLY A 6 24.20 -13.35 -10.85
CA GLY A 6 23.95 -14.57 -11.61
C GLY A 6 22.52 -15.12 -11.51
N LYS A 7 21.63 -14.46 -10.75
CA LYS A 7 20.21 -14.83 -10.60
C LYS A 7 19.27 -13.95 -11.42
N TRP A 8 19.72 -12.78 -11.88
CA TRP A 8 18.90 -11.85 -12.65
C TRP A 8 18.74 -12.35 -14.09
N ASN A 9 17.49 -12.49 -14.56
CA ASN A 9 17.22 -12.79 -15.96
C ASN A 9 17.26 -11.49 -16.78
N SER A 10 18.11 -11.45 -17.81
CA SER A 10 18.25 -10.29 -18.71
C SER A 10 16.99 -9.96 -19.50
N GLU A 11 16.08 -10.92 -19.70
CA GLU A 11 14.79 -10.69 -20.38
C GLU A 11 13.88 -9.74 -19.60
N TRP A 12 14.08 -9.59 -18.29
CA TRP A 12 13.37 -8.60 -17.46
C TRP A 12 13.87 -7.17 -17.68
N GLY A 13 14.91 -6.98 -18.48
CA GLY A 13 15.58 -5.69 -18.65
C GLY A 13 16.50 -5.36 -17.48
N HIS A 14 16.74 -4.06 -17.26
CA HIS A 14 17.58 -3.60 -16.16
C HIS A 14 16.77 -3.57 -14.85
N PRO A 15 17.33 -4.01 -13.71
CA PRO A 15 16.67 -3.89 -12.42
C PRO A 15 16.41 -2.42 -12.08
N LEU A 16 15.26 -2.12 -11.45
CA LEU A 16 14.84 -0.76 -11.10
C LEU A 16 14.85 0.19 -12.31
N ASN A 17 14.40 -0.29 -13.46
CA ASN A 17 14.23 0.56 -14.64
C ASN A 17 13.14 1.64 -14.42
N GLN A 18 13.07 2.58 -15.35
CA GLN A 18 12.15 3.72 -15.29
C GLN A 18 10.67 3.31 -15.27
N TRP A 19 10.31 2.24 -15.99
CA TRP A 19 8.94 1.76 -16.07
C TRP A 19 8.48 1.12 -14.76
N ASP A 20 9.28 0.22 -14.21
CA ASP A 20 8.98 -0.46 -12.95
C ASP A 20 9.01 0.51 -11.77
N SER A 21 9.96 1.46 -11.78
CA SER A 21 10.01 2.51 -10.77
C SER A 21 8.75 3.40 -10.81
N MET A 22 8.28 3.77 -12.00
CA MET A 22 7.01 4.48 -12.17
C MET A 22 5.81 3.62 -11.71
N ALA A 23 5.80 2.32 -12.02
CA ALA A 23 4.77 1.39 -11.55
C ALA A 23 4.70 1.36 -10.01
N THR A 24 5.83 1.34 -9.32
CA THR A 24 5.88 1.46 -7.85
C THR A 24 5.28 2.79 -7.37
N ILE A 25 5.49 3.91 -8.07
CA ILE A 25 4.85 5.20 -7.72
C ILE A 25 3.31 5.13 -7.86
N LEU A 26 2.78 4.34 -8.80
CA LEU A 26 1.34 4.13 -8.94
C LEU A 26 0.73 3.39 -7.73
N GLU A 27 1.48 2.46 -7.12
CA GLU A 27 1.02 1.69 -5.95
C GLU A 27 0.62 2.59 -4.78
N PHE A 28 1.38 3.67 -4.57
CA PHE A 28 1.12 4.63 -3.50
C PHE A 28 0.14 5.76 -3.88
N SER A 29 -0.16 5.92 -5.17
CA SER A 29 -1.01 7.00 -5.68
C SER A 29 -2.38 6.48 -6.14
N SER A 30 -2.54 6.17 -7.43
CA SER A 30 -3.83 5.78 -8.00
C SER A 30 -4.36 4.44 -7.47
N ILE A 31 -3.49 3.45 -7.26
CA ILE A 31 -3.88 2.15 -6.70
C ILE A 31 -4.33 2.32 -5.25
N PHE A 32 -3.56 3.07 -4.44
CA PHE A 32 -3.93 3.39 -3.06
C PHE A 32 -5.29 4.08 -2.96
N LEU A 33 -5.53 5.13 -3.77
CA LEU A 33 -6.81 5.82 -3.83
C LEU A 33 -7.95 4.88 -4.26
N THR A 34 -7.69 3.98 -5.21
CA THR A 34 -8.67 2.99 -5.69
C THR A 34 -9.07 2.04 -4.56
N GLY A 35 -8.10 1.52 -3.79
CA GLY A 35 -8.35 0.67 -2.63
C GLY A 35 -9.17 1.37 -1.54
N LEU A 36 -8.90 2.64 -1.26
CA LEU A 36 -9.69 3.43 -0.30
C LEU A 36 -11.11 3.71 -0.81
N ARG A 37 -11.28 4.00 -2.10
CA ARG A 37 -12.62 4.20 -2.69
C ARG A 37 -13.45 2.93 -2.65
N ALA A 38 -12.85 1.76 -2.91
CA ALA A 38 -13.52 0.47 -2.75
C ALA A 38 -14.02 0.23 -1.32
N MET A 39 -13.44 0.93 -0.34
CA MET A 39 -13.81 0.86 1.07
C MET A 39 -14.81 1.92 1.52
N GLY A 40 -15.28 2.79 0.61
CA GLY A 40 -16.30 3.79 0.87
C GLY A 40 -15.77 5.18 1.26
N PHE A 41 -14.47 5.43 1.13
CA PHE A 41 -13.92 6.79 1.30
C PHE A 41 -14.25 7.68 0.09
N LEU A 42 -14.58 8.94 0.36
CA LEU A 42 -15.00 9.90 -0.67
C LEU A 42 -13.99 11.05 -0.80
N PHE A 43 -13.26 11.05 -1.91
CA PHE A 43 -12.30 12.09 -2.25
C PHE A 43 -12.87 13.05 -3.30
N SER A 44 -12.64 14.35 -3.11
CA SER A 44 -12.83 15.35 -4.15
C SER A 44 -11.81 15.19 -5.29
N LYS A 45 -12.06 15.80 -6.45
CA LYS A 45 -11.04 15.86 -7.51
C LYS A 45 -9.74 16.48 -7.01
N ARG A 46 -9.81 17.58 -6.28
CA ARG A 46 -8.62 18.28 -5.75
C ARG A 46 -7.79 17.38 -4.83
N GLU A 47 -8.42 16.60 -3.95
CA GLU A 47 -7.70 15.68 -3.06
C GLU A 47 -6.99 14.56 -3.84
N ARG A 48 -7.66 13.98 -4.84
CA ARG A 48 -7.07 12.93 -5.69
C ARG A 48 -5.87 13.47 -6.46
N GLU A 49 -6.03 14.61 -7.14
CA GLU A 49 -4.94 15.27 -7.87
C GLU A 49 -3.77 15.67 -6.96
N ALA A 50 -4.05 16.08 -5.71
CA ALA A 50 -3.00 16.40 -4.75
C ALA A 50 -2.17 15.17 -4.35
N VAL A 51 -2.81 14.01 -4.15
CA VAL A 51 -2.11 12.75 -3.86
C VAL A 51 -1.26 12.31 -5.06
N ILE A 52 -1.78 12.44 -6.28
CA ILE A 52 -1.02 12.11 -7.49
C ILE A 52 0.15 13.06 -7.68
N HIS A 53 -0.05 14.36 -7.47
CA HIS A 53 1.02 15.34 -7.56
C HIS A 53 2.13 15.10 -6.52
N LEU A 54 1.76 14.76 -5.29
CA LEU A 54 2.71 14.38 -4.24
C LEU A 54 3.59 13.22 -4.69
N TRP A 55 2.97 12.13 -5.17
CA TRP A 55 3.71 10.93 -5.57
C TRP A 55 4.46 11.10 -6.90
N ARG A 56 3.97 11.92 -7.83
CA ARG A 56 4.75 12.38 -8.99
C ARG A 56 6.02 13.08 -8.54
N TYR A 57 5.93 13.99 -7.57
CA TYR A 57 7.10 14.68 -7.05
C TYR A 57 8.07 13.74 -6.33
N VAL A 58 7.57 12.80 -5.53
CA VAL A 58 8.41 11.76 -4.91
C VAL A 58 9.13 10.93 -5.98
N GLY A 59 8.43 10.49 -7.02
CA GLY A 59 9.03 9.76 -8.14
C GLY A 59 10.13 10.55 -8.86
N TYR A 60 9.89 11.84 -9.09
CA TYR A 60 10.91 12.75 -9.65
C TYR A 60 12.15 12.82 -8.76
N LEU A 61 11.98 12.99 -7.44
CA LEU A 61 13.09 13.01 -6.48
C LEU A 61 13.85 11.68 -6.42
N MET A 62 13.17 10.56 -6.67
CA MET A 62 13.77 9.22 -6.75
C MET A 62 14.50 8.97 -8.08
N GLY A 63 14.49 9.93 -9.02
CA GLY A 63 15.18 9.83 -10.31
C GLY A 63 14.35 9.19 -11.42
N VAL A 64 13.03 9.07 -11.25
CA VAL A 64 12.13 8.69 -12.33
C VAL A 64 11.94 9.87 -13.28
N GLU A 65 12.10 9.63 -14.58
CA GLU A 65 12.01 10.66 -15.60
C GLU A 65 10.59 11.26 -15.65
N GLU A 66 10.51 12.59 -15.69
CA GLU A 66 9.21 13.30 -15.67
C GLU A 66 8.26 12.87 -16.80
N ARG A 67 8.80 12.46 -17.96
CA ARG A 67 7.99 12.06 -19.12
C ARG A 67 7.20 10.77 -18.90
N VAL A 68 7.61 9.92 -17.97
CA VAL A 68 6.87 8.68 -17.64
C VAL A 68 6.01 8.84 -16.39
N LEU A 69 6.23 9.89 -15.59
CA LEU A 69 5.45 10.14 -14.37
C LEU A 69 4.08 10.74 -14.71
N PRO A 70 2.97 10.11 -14.27
CA PRO A 70 1.63 10.64 -14.52
C PRO A 70 1.40 12.01 -13.89
N ALA A 71 0.88 12.96 -14.68
CA ALA A 71 0.66 14.33 -14.21
C ALA A 71 -0.68 14.54 -13.48
N ASN A 72 -1.64 13.64 -13.70
CA ASN A 72 -3.00 13.69 -13.17
C ASN A 72 -3.60 12.29 -13.10
N GLU A 73 -4.82 12.17 -12.57
CA GLU A 73 -5.44 10.86 -12.33
C GLU A 73 -5.74 10.08 -13.60
N GLU A 74 -6.13 10.77 -14.68
CA GLU A 74 -6.39 10.12 -15.96
C GLU A 74 -5.12 9.48 -16.51
N ASP A 75 -4.00 10.20 -16.49
CA ASP A 75 -2.70 9.68 -16.87
C ASP A 75 -2.28 8.51 -15.98
N SER A 76 -2.54 8.58 -14.67
CA SER A 76 -2.22 7.48 -13.74
C SER A 76 -3.01 6.21 -14.07
N MET A 77 -4.29 6.35 -14.46
CA MET A 77 -5.11 5.20 -14.84
C MET A 77 -4.67 4.61 -16.19
N ARG A 78 -4.25 5.45 -17.14
CA ARG A 78 -3.68 4.99 -18.42
C ARG A 78 -2.36 4.24 -18.20
N ALA A 79 -1.47 4.80 -17.39
CA ALA A 79 -0.22 4.15 -17.00
C ALA A 79 -0.48 2.82 -16.29
N LEU A 80 -1.43 2.78 -15.36
CA LEU A 80 -1.83 1.55 -14.66
C LEU A 80 -2.31 0.47 -15.62
N TYR A 81 -3.12 0.80 -16.61
CA TYR A 81 -3.57 -0.15 -17.63
C TYR A 81 -2.38 -0.81 -18.34
N HIS A 82 -1.39 -0.02 -18.74
CA HIS A 82 -0.18 -0.54 -19.38
C HIS A 82 0.65 -1.39 -18.41
N VAL A 83 0.84 -0.94 -17.17
CA VAL A 83 1.58 -1.70 -16.14
C VAL A 83 0.94 -3.05 -15.92
N MET A 84 -0.39 -3.12 -15.79
CA MET A 84 -1.12 -4.39 -15.64
C MET A 84 -1.00 -5.30 -16.87
N ALA A 85 -0.80 -4.75 -18.06
CA ALA A 85 -0.57 -5.52 -19.28
C ALA A 85 0.88 -6.05 -19.40
N THR A 86 1.82 -5.47 -18.66
CA THR A 86 3.26 -5.81 -18.75
C THR A 86 3.83 -6.48 -17.50
N VAL A 87 3.11 -6.44 -16.38
CA VAL A 87 3.58 -7.01 -15.11
C VAL A 87 3.78 -8.52 -15.24
N CYS A 88 4.88 -9.02 -14.69
CA CYS A 88 5.17 -10.45 -14.69
C CYS A 88 4.17 -11.23 -13.83
N GLU A 89 3.98 -12.49 -14.18
CA GLU A 89 3.21 -13.42 -13.36
C GLU A 89 3.93 -13.65 -12.02
N PRO A 90 3.19 -13.75 -10.89
CA PRO A 90 3.76 -14.07 -9.59
C PRO A 90 4.54 -15.38 -9.60
N ASP A 91 5.68 -15.38 -8.91
CA ASP A 91 6.59 -16.51 -8.80
C ASP A 91 6.84 -16.93 -7.33
N GLU A 92 7.83 -17.79 -7.11
CA GLU A 92 8.17 -18.29 -5.76
C GLU A 92 8.67 -17.16 -4.84
N ASP A 93 9.39 -16.18 -5.37
CA ASP A 93 9.90 -15.04 -4.60
C ASP A 93 8.74 -14.12 -4.18
N THR A 94 7.77 -13.92 -5.07
CA THR A 94 6.52 -13.22 -4.77
C THR A 94 5.76 -13.90 -3.62
N LEU A 95 5.65 -15.22 -3.64
CA LEU A 95 5.01 -16.00 -2.57
C LEU A 95 5.75 -15.84 -1.23
N LYS A 96 7.08 -15.99 -1.23
CA LYS A 96 7.91 -15.84 -0.01
C LYS A 96 7.77 -14.45 0.60
N LEU A 97 7.85 -13.40 -0.23
CA LEU A 97 7.71 -12.02 0.20
C LEU A 97 6.30 -11.75 0.75
N GLY A 98 5.26 -12.21 0.03
CA GLY A 98 3.87 -12.09 0.46
C GLY A 98 3.59 -12.77 1.80
N GLN A 99 4.11 -13.98 2.00
CA GLN A 99 3.98 -14.71 3.27
C GLN A 99 4.75 -14.05 4.42
N SER A 100 5.94 -13.52 4.14
CA SER A 100 6.73 -12.77 5.13
C SER A 100 5.95 -11.54 5.61
N LEU A 101 5.38 -10.77 4.68
CA LEU A 101 4.57 -9.61 5.00
C LEU A 101 3.26 -9.99 5.72
N ALA A 102 2.60 -11.06 5.31
CA ALA A 102 1.38 -11.54 5.96
C ALA A 102 1.61 -11.97 7.42
N LYS A 103 2.82 -12.45 7.73
CA LYS A 103 3.26 -12.83 9.08
C LYS A 103 3.86 -11.68 9.88
N ALA A 104 3.94 -10.48 9.30
CA ALA A 104 4.44 -9.31 10.01
C ALA A 104 3.62 -9.08 11.30
N PRO A 105 4.26 -8.61 12.39
CA PRO A 105 3.58 -8.42 13.66
C PRO A 105 2.29 -7.61 13.52
N PRO A 106 1.19 -8.03 14.20
CA PRO A 106 -0.02 -7.24 14.26
C PRO A 106 0.26 -5.92 15.00
N THR A 107 -0.61 -4.93 14.80
CA THR A 107 -0.53 -3.69 15.59
C THR A 107 -0.94 -3.95 17.03
N LEU A 108 -1.90 -4.87 17.21
CA LEU A 108 -2.34 -5.40 18.48
C LEU A 108 -1.49 -6.62 18.82
N ASP A 109 -0.31 -6.38 19.39
CA ASP A 109 0.60 -7.44 19.85
C ASP A 109 0.85 -7.30 21.37
N GLY A 110 0.93 -8.43 22.06
CA GLY A 110 1.14 -8.47 23.51
C GLY A 110 1.06 -9.88 24.09
N ASP A 111 1.65 -10.07 25.27
CA ASP A 111 1.88 -11.39 25.84
C ASP A 111 0.62 -12.07 26.39
N THR A 112 -0.44 -11.31 26.64
CA THR A 112 -1.69 -11.85 27.19
C THR A 112 -2.44 -12.69 26.15
N PRO A 113 -3.14 -13.77 26.55
CA PRO A 113 -3.91 -14.61 25.62
C PRO A 113 -4.95 -13.84 24.80
N VAL A 114 -5.52 -12.78 25.39
CA VAL A 114 -6.49 -11.91 24.72
C VAL A 114 -5.83 -11.11 23.60
N MET A 115 -4.67 -10.51 23.86
CA MET A 115 -3.92 -9.73 22.86
C MET A 115 -3.46 -10.62 21.71
N LYS A 116 -2.95 -11.83 21.99
CA LYS A 116 -2.59 -12.80 20.95
C LYS A 116 -3.78 -13.15 20.05
N ARG A 117 -4.95 -13.38 20.65
CA ARG A 117 -6.18 -13.67 19.88
C ARG A 117 -6.61 -12.47 19.03
N LEU A 118 -6.54 -11.25 19.57
CA LEU A 118 -6.83 -10.04 18.80
C LEU A 118 -5.84 -9.84 17.66
N GLY A 119 -4.57 -10.14 17.86
CA GLY A 119 -3.55 -10.14 16.80
C GLY A 119 -3.85 -11.14 15.68
N THR A 120 -4.27 -12.36 16.01
CA THR A 120 -4.71 -13.34 14.98
C THR A 120 -5.93 -12.85 14.21
N ILE A 121 -6.90 -12.21 14.90
CA ILE A 121 -8.07 -11.62 14.24
C ILE A 121 -7.64 -10.49 13.32
N GLU A 122 -6.76 -9.59 13.78
CA GLU A 122 -6.21 -8.51 12.97
C GLU A 122 -5.52 -9.05 11.70
N GLN A 123 -4.65 -10.05 11.82
CA GLN A 123 -4.00 -10.70 10.68
C GLN A 123 -5.02 -11.31 9.70
N THR A 124 -6.06 -11.96 10.22
CA THR A 124 -7.14 -12.54 9.40
C THR A 124 -7.90 -11.45 8.64
N LEU A 125 -8.19 -10.32 9.30
CA LEU A 125 -8.84 -9.16 8.68
C LEU A 125 -7.95 -8.45 7.65
N ARG A 126 -6.63 -8.39 7.87
CA ARG A 126 -5.65 -7.88 6.90
C ARG A 126 -5.64 -8.75 5.64
N ALA A 127 -5.57 -10.08 5.80
CA ALA A 127 -5.63 -11.01 4.66
C ALA A 127 -6.98 -10.91 3.91
N GLY A 128 -8.08 -10.76 4.66
CA GLY A 128 -9.40 -10.51 4.10
C GLY A 128 -9.45 -9.23 3.26
N TYR A 129 -8.88 -8.12 3.76
CA TYR A 129 -8.75 -6.87 3.02
C TYR A 129 -7.98 -7.06 1.72
N THR A 130 -6.81 -7.71 1.77
CA THR A 130 -6.02 -7.98 0.57
C THR A 130 -6.79 -8.80 -0.47
N ARG A 131 -7.52 -9.84 -0.05
CA ARG A 131 -8.38 -10.63 -0.96
C ARG A 131 -9.56 -9.86 -1.54
N TYR A 132 -10.07 -8.86 -0.81
CA TYR A 132 -11.14 -8.01 -1.33
C TYR A 132 -10.61 -7.06 -2.41
N VAL A 133 -9.46 -6.43 -2.17
CA VAL A 133 -8.88 -5.43 -3.09
C VAL A 133 -8.22 -6.09 -4.31
N LEU A 134 -7.40 -7.12 -4.10
CA LEU A 134 -6.63 -7.78 -5.17
C LEU A 134 -7.37 -8.96 -5.82
N GLY A 135 -8.45 -9.44 -5.20
CA GLY A 135 -9.22 -10.60 -5.66
C GLY A 135 -8.67 -11.94 -5.12
N ASP A 136 -9.46 -13.00 -5.36
CA ASP A 136 -9.16 -14.33 -4.82
C ASP A 136 -7.96 -14.99 -5.52
N VAL A 137 -7.78 -14.78 -6.82
CA VAL A 137 -6.65 -15.33 -7.59
C VAL A 137 -5.32 -14.85 -7.02
N ALA A 138 -5.18 -13.54 -6.79
CA ALA A 138 -3.98 -12.98 -6.17
C ALA A 138 -3.80 -13.49 -4.73
N GLY A 139 -4.88 -13.55 -3.95
CA GLY A 139 -4.84 -14.07 -2.59
C GLY A 139 -4.41 -15.54 -2.50
N ASP A 140 -4.86 -16.38 -3.43
CA ASP A 140 -4.49 -17.80 -3.52
C ASP A 140 -3.03 -17.94 -3.93
N ARG A 141 -2.57 -17.17 -4.93
CA ARG A 141 -1.15 -17.14 -5.35
C ARG A 141 -0.21 -16.65 -4.25
N LEU A 142 -0.67 -15.77 -3.36
CA LEU A 142 0.08 -15.31 -2.18
C LEU A 142 -0.03 -16.26 -0.97
N GLY A 143 -0.83 -17.33 -1.06
CA GLY A 143 -1.05 -18.27 0.05
C GLY A 143 -1.77 -17.65 1.25
N LEU A 144 -2.57 -16.60 1.05
CA LEU A 144 -3.29 -15.92 2.12
C LEU A 144 -4.47 -16.77 2.60
N PRO A 145 -4.85 -16.72 3.90
CA PRO A 145 -6.01 -17.46 4.39
C PRO A 145 -7.28 -17.02 3.66
N ASN A 146 -8.04 -17.99 3.16
CA ASN A 146 -9.32 -17.74 2.52
C ASN A 146 -10.44 -17.75 3.56
N ASN A 147 -10.78 -16.57 4.08
CA ASN A 147 -11.89 -16.39 5.01
C ASN A 147 -12.91 -15.39 4.45
N ARG A 148 -14.07 -15.90 4.04
CA ARG A 148 -15.14 -15.08 3.43
C ARG A 148 -15.65 -13.99 4.38
N ALA A 149 -15.78 -14.27 5.67
CA ALA A 149 -16.25 -13.27 6.63
C ALA A 149 -15.24 -12.13 6.78
N ALA A 150 -13.94 -12.45 6.87
CA ALA A 150 -12.88 -11.46 6.94
C ALA A 150 -12.77 -10.63 5.65
N LYS A 151 -12.94 -11.27 4.49
CA LYS A 151 -12.95 -10.61 3.17
C LYS A 151 -14.00 -9.51 3.08
N TYR A 152 -15.21 -9.78 3.57
CA TYR A 152 -16.32 -8.84 3.48
C TYR A 152 -16.51 -7.96 4.72
N PHE A 153 -15.77 -8.18 5.81
CA PHE A 153 -15.88 -7.41 7.05
C PHE A 153 -15.77 -5.90 6.81
N TRP A 154 -14.74 -5.52 6.05
CA TRP A 154 -14.41 -4.14 5.76
C TRP A 154 -15.35 -3.45 4.75
N PRO A 155 -15.67 -4.05 3.59
CA PRO A 155 -16.64 -3.46 2.66
C PRO A 155 -18.08 -3.49 3.18
N ALA A 156 -18.44 -4.40 4.09
CA ALA A 156 -19.75 -4.37 4.74
C ALA A 156 -20.01 -3.05 5.52
N GLN A 157 -18.95 -2.32 5.87
CA GLN A 157 -19.02 -1.02 6.54
C GLN A 157 -19.11 0.16 5.57
N VAL A 158 -19.10 -0.07 4.25
CA VAL A 158 -19.15 1.00 3.23
C VAL A 158 -20.34 1.94 3.43
N PRO A 159 -21.59 1.48 3.67
CA PRO A 159 -22.71 2.41 3.88
C PRO A 159 -22.49 3.34 5.07
N LEU A 160 -21.94 2.81 6.17
CA LEU A 160 -21.61 3.60 7.35
C LEU A 160 -20.52 4.63 7.05
N ARG A 161 -19.44 4.22 6.36
CA ARG A 161 -18.35 5.13 5.99
C ARG A 161 -18.81 6.21 5.03
N VAL A 162 -19.57 5.87 4.00
CA VAL A 162 -20.14 6.84 3.06
C VAL A 162 -21.03 7.84 3.79
N GLY A 163 -21.88 7.37 4.70
CA GLY A 163 -22.68 8.25 5.56
C GLY A 163 -21.82 9.22 6.38
N SER A 164 -20.77 8.71 7.03
CA SER A 164 -19.83 9.53 7.81
C SER A 164 -19.06 10.54 6.94
N GLU A 165 -18.70 10.16 5.72
CA GLU A 165 -18.00 11.02 4.77
C GLU A 165 -18.90 12.15 4.25
N LEU A 166 -20.18 11.85 3.97
CA LEU A 166 -21.16 12.86 3.59
C LEU A 166 -21.41 13.86 4.72
N LEU A 167 -21.50 13.39 5.97
CA LEU A 167 -21.59 14.26 7.14
C LEU A 167 -20.34 15.13 7.30
N ARG A 168 -19.14 14.54 7.23
CA ARG A 168 -17.85 15.26 7.27
C ARG A 168 -17.80 16.37 6.23
N LYS A 169 -18.25 16.09 5.00
CA LYS A 169 -18.24 17.05 3.88
C LYS A 169 -19.31 18.14 4.01
N SER A 170 -20.40 17.87 4.74
CA SER A 170 -21.49 18.82 4.92
C SER A 170 -21.24 19.79 6.08
N ILE A 171 -20.39 19.44 7.04
CA ILE A 171 -20.09 20.28 8.21
C ILE A 171 -18.83 21.13 7.91
N PRO A 172 -18.95 22.47 7.83
CA PRO A 172 -17.80 23.34 7.64
C PRO A 172 -16.76 23.15 8.74
N GLY A 173 -15.49 23.04 8.36
CA GLY A 173 -14.38 22.88 9.31
C GLY A 173 -14.17 21.45 9.86
N ALA A 174 -15.14 20.54 9.74
CA ALA A 174 -14.98 19.16 10.20
C ALA A 174 -13.79 18.46 9.53
N ASN A 175 -13.60 18.67 8.22
CA ASN A 175 -12.44 18.12 7.51
C ASN A 175 -11.11 18.65 8.06
N GLN A 176 -11.00 19.96 8.32
CA GLN A 176 -9.78 20.57 8.84
C GLN A 176 -9.45 20.07 10.26
N LEU A 177 -10.48 19.88 11.08
CA LEU A 177 -10.32 19.29 12.41
C LEU A 177 -9.79 17.86 12.31
N LEU A 178 -10.38 17.03 11.44
CA LEU A 178 -9.94 15.65 11.23
C LEU A 178 -8.52 15.57 10.67
N ILE A 179 -8.13 16.48 9.77
CA ILE A 179 -6.75 16.59 9.28
C ILE A 179 -5.80 16.87 10.45
N LYS A 180 -6.06 17.89 11.27
CA LYS A 180 -5.21 18.23 12.42
C LYS A 180 -5.10 17.08 13.43
N LEU A 181 -6.21 16.40 13.71
CA LEU A 181 -6.22 15.23 14.58
C LEU A 181 -5.41 14.08 13.98
N GLY A 182 -5.56 13.84 12.68
CA GLY A 182 -4.82 12.83 11.94
C GLY A 182 -3.32 13.12 11.91
N GLU A 183 -2.90 14.35 11.64
CA GLU A 183 -1.50 14.79 11.66
C GLU A 183 -0.86 14.58 13.03
N LYS A 184 -1.57 14.99 14.10
CA LYS A 184 -1.11 14.77 15.48
C LYS A 184 -0.98 13.28 15.79
N ALA A 185 -2.00 12.48 15.45
CA ALA A 185 -1.98 11.04 15.68
C ALA A 185 -0.85 10.35 14.88
N ALA A 186 -0.62 10.75 13.63
CA ALA A 186 0.45 10.21 12.80
C ALA A 186 1.84 10.53 13.37
N ALA A 187 2.06 11.76 13.82
CA ALA A 187 3.31 12.17 14.47
C ALA A 187 3.59 11.38 15.75
N GLU A 188 2.57 11.19 16.59
CA GLU A 188 2.68 10.40 17.83
C GLU A 188 2.93 8.91 17.52
N GLN A 189 2.19 8.33 16.59
CA GLN A 189 2.34 6.93 16.20
C GLN A 189 3.70 6.64 15.58
N PHE A 190 4.23 7.53 14.74
CA PHE A 190 5.55 7.37 14.13
C PHE A 190 6.65 7.22 15.21
N LEU A 191 6.65 8.10 16.21
CA LEU A 191 7.60 8.04 17.32
C LEU A 191 7.45 6.76 18.15
N GLN A 192 6.21 6.33 18.41
CA GLN A 192 5.97 5.08 19.14
C GLN A 192 6.43 3.87 18.36
N ARG A 193 6.17 3.82 17.05
CA ARG A 193 6.62 2.71 16.18
C ARG A 193 8.13 2.63 16.13
N ILE A 194 8.86 3.75 16.02
CA ILE A 194 10.32 3.75 16.08
C ILE A 194 10.81 3.18 17.42
N LYS A 195 10.22 3.58 18.54
CA LYS A 195 10.60 3.08 19.87
C LYS A 195 10.37 1.56 20.00
N VAL A 196 9.22 1.07 19.53
CA VAL A 196 8.85 -0.35 19.63
C VAL A 196 9.70 -1.21 18.69
N THR A 197 9.85 -0.79 17.44
CA THR A 197 10.57 -1.57 16.42
C THR A 197 12.08 -1.43 16.52
N ARG A 198 12.58 -0.41 17.23
CA ARG A 198 13.98 0.03 17.19
C ARG A 198 14.48 0.19 15.75
N ALA A 199 13.58 0.60 14.85
CA ALA A 199 13.90 0.74 13.44
C ALA A 199 15.03 1.74 13.26
N ASP A 200 16.03 1.36 12.46
CA ASP A 200 17.05 2.27 11.99
C ASP A 200 16.40 3.31 11.06
N THR A 201 16.52 4.58 11.41
CA THR A 201 16.01 5.71 10.63
C THR A 201 17.07 6.33 9.73
N SER A 202 18.30 5.81 9.77
CA SER A 202 19.36 6.19 8.85
C SER A 202 19.24 5.41 7.53
N PHE A 203 19.76 6.01 6.46
CA PHE A 203 19.90 5.33 5.18
C PHE A 203 21.37 5.00 4.96
N THR A 204 21.68 3.71 4.83
CA THR A 204 23.01 3.24 4.42
C THR A 204 22.88 2.53 3.07
N PRO A 205 23.54 3.03 2.01
CA PRO A 205 23.57 2.34 0.73
C PRO A 205 24.12 0.91 0.87
N VAL A 206 23.43 -0.06 0.27
CA VAL A 206 23.87 -1.45 0.29
C VAL A 206 25.08 -1.62 -0.64
N SER A 207 26.20 -2.13 -0.11
CA SER A 207 27.44 -2.36 -0.88
C SER A 207 27.63 -3.83 -1.32
N SER A 208 26.94 -4.77 -0.67
CA SER A 208 26.94 -6.20 -1.00
C SER A 208 25.56 -6.82 -0.80
N LEU A 209 25.16 -7.74 -1.68
CA LEU A 209 23.88 -8.45 -1.52
C LEU A 209 23.96 -9.41 -0.33
N ALA A 210 22.89 -9.46 0.48
CA ALA A 210 22.74 -10.52 1.48
C ALA A 210 22.68 -11.87 0.76
N ARG A 211 23.54 -12.81 1.17
CA ARG A 211 23.62 -14.16 0.59
C ARG A 211 22.57 -15.08 1.19
#